data_AF-L2GPH6-F1
#
_entry.id   AF-L2GPH6-F1
#
_cell.length_a   1.000
_cell.length_b   1.000
_cell.length_c   1.000
_cell.angle_alpha   90.00
_cell.angle_beta   90.00
_cell.angle_gamma   90.00
#
_symmetry.space_group_name_H-M   'P 1'
#
loop_
_entity.id
_entity.type
_entity.pdbx_description
1 polymer ?
#
loop_
_entity_poly.entity_id
_entity_poly.type
_entity_poly.pdbx_seq_one_letter_code
_entity_poly.pdbx_strand_id
1 'polypeptide(L)'
;MVEVIVKNKVFPRQKQVAVAPYATEEEKLKTRFCKETAGNYKAPETAINATYYDRKCPFTGEVNVRGRIFKGKVIKMKAEKTIVVRIDYLHYDSKYKRFARRNSKINVHLSPCFLGLVNLGDTVVCGETKPLSKTKSSAVIGVEKAEDTKSIKVFRKP
;
A
#
# COMPACT_ATOMS: atom_id res chain seq x y z
N MET A 1 6.29 1.29 -16.88
CA MET A 1 6.28 0.53 -15.61
C MET A 1 7.62 0.76 -14.94
N VAL A 2 7.64 1.16 -13.67
CA VAL A 2 8.92 1.36 -12.96
C VAL A 2 9.47 -0.01 -12.61
N GLU A 3 10.54 -0.44 -13.27
CA GLU A 3 11.28 -1.63 -12.87
C GLU A 3 11.89 -1.38 -11.49
N VAL A 4 11.46 -2.16 -10.50
CA VAL A 4 12.01 -2.08 -9.15
C VAL A 4 13.31 -2.88 -9.13
N ILE A 5 14.41 -2.27 -9.56
CA ILE A 5 15.75 -2.89 -9.47
C ILE A 5 16.16 -2.94 -7.99
N VAL A 6 15.77 -4.01 -7.28
CA VAL A 6 16.22 -4.25 -5.90
C VAL A 6 17.56 -4.97 -5.95
N LYS A 7 18.63 -4.33 -5.47
CA LYS A 7 19.92 -4.99 -5.23
C LYS A 7 19.78 -5.99 -4.07
N ASN A 8 19.49 -7.24 -4.40
CA ASN A 8 19.33 -8.29 -3.40
C ASN A 8 20.68 -8.93 -3.08
N LYS A 9 20.98 -9.09 -1.78
CA LYS A 9 22.17 -9.83 -1.32
C LYS A 9 22.00 -11.36 -1.38
N VAL A 10 20.75 -11.81 -1.47
CA VAL A 10 20.35 -13.23 -1.46
C VAL A 10 19.42 -13.45 -2.64
N PHE A 11 19.46 -14.64 -3.23
CA PHE A 11 18.58 -15.02 -4.32
C PHE A 11 17.10 -14.78 -3.95
N PRO A 12 16.35 -14.02 -4.76
CA PRO A 12 14.96 -13.69 -4.45
C PRO A 12 14.05 -14.90 -4.68
N ARG A 13 13.37 -15.36 -3.62
CA ARG A 13 12.39 -16.45 -3.68
C ARG A 13 11.20 -16.18 -2.76
N GLN A 14 10.02 -16.66 -3.15
CA GLN A 14 8.85 -16.69 -2.26
C GLN A 14 8.90 -17.97 -1.41
N LYS A 15 8.53 -17.88 -0.13
CA LYS A 15 8.63 -19.02 0.79
C LYS A 15 7.61 -20.13 0.48
N GLN A 16 6.43 -19.76 -0.01
CA GLN A 16 5.32 -20.67 -0.28
C GLN A 16 5.39 -21.34 -1.66
N VAL A 17 6.27 -20.86 -2.54
CA VAL A 17 6.36 -21.31 -3.93
C VAL A 17 7.68 -22.04 -4.14
N ALA A 18 7.59 -23.28 -4.62
CA ALA A 18 8.73 -23.99 -5.16
C ALA A 18 8.71 -23.84 -6.69
N VAL A 19 9.83 -23.43 -7.27
CA VAL A 19 10.01 -23.26 -8.72
C VAL A 19 11.10 -24.23 -9.17
N ALA A 20 10.88 -24.93 -10.28
CA ALA A 20 11.90 -25.78 -10.87
C ALA A 20 13.13 -24.95 -11.32
N PRO A 21 14.35 -25.48 -11.23
CA PRO A 21 15.57 -24.73 -11.54
C PRO A 21 15.60 -24.20 -12.99
N TYR A 22 15.01 -24.95 -13.93
CA TYR A 22 14.97 -24.62 -15.35
C TYR A 22 13.58 -24.16 -15.82
N ALA A 23 12.78 -23.59 -14.93
CA ALA A 23 11.45 -23.10 -15.27
C ALA A 23 11.51 -21.89 -16.23
N THR A 24 10.58 -21.86 -17.18
CA THR A 24 10.38 -20.71 -18.08
C THR A 24 9.86 -19.49 -17.29
N GLU A 25 9.99 -18.29 -17.85
CA GLU A 25 9.50 -17.07 -17.18
C GLU A 25 7.98 -17.06 -17.01
N GLU A 26 7.26 -17.62 -17.98
CA GLU A 26 5.80 -17.78 -17.93
C GLU A 26 5.36 -18.71 -16.80
N GLU A 27 6.07 -19.82 -16.59
CA GLU A 27 5.83 -20.73 -15.47
C GLU A 27 6.09 -20.05 -14.13
N LYS A 28 7.14 -19.22 -14.04
CA LYS A 28 7.44 -18.42 -12.83
C LYS A 28 6.34 -17.41 -12.51
N LEU A 29 5.75 -16.78 -13.52
CA LEU A 29 4.63 -15.86 -13.36
C LEU A 29 3.36 -16.58 -12.91
N LYS A 30 3.04 -17.73 -13.52
CA LYS A 30 1.86 -18.55 -13.17
C LYS A 30 1.95 -19.12 -11.75
N THR A 31 3.14 -19.48 -11.30
CA THR A 31 3.38 -20.04 -9.96
C THR A 31 3.50 -18.98 -8.86
N ARG A 32 3.40 -17.68 -9.19
CA ARG A 32 3.54 -16.60 -8.23
C ARG A 32 2.46 -16.65 -7.16
N PHE A 33 2.88 -16.60 -5.90
CA PHE A 33 1.95 -16.53 -4.78
C PHE A 33 1.37 -15.12 -4.64
N CYS A 34 0.04 -15.04 -4.68
CA CYS A 34 -0.75 -13.88 -4.28
C CYS A 34 -1.89 -14.35 -3.37
N LYS A 35 -2.16 -13.61 -2.29
CA LYS A 35 -3.33 -13.83 -1.46
C LYS A 35 -4.25 -12.62 -1.44
N GLU A 36 -5.52 -12.88 -1.19
CA GLU A 36 -6.50 -11.85 -0.89
C GLU A 36 -6.32 -11.36 0.56
N THR A 37 -6.58 -10.07 0.78
CA THR A 37 -6.38 -9.44 2.09
C THR A 37 -7.71 -9.36 2.85
N ALA A 38 -7.63 -9.33 4.19
CA ALA A 38 -8.79 -9.14 5.06
C ALA A 38 -9.62 -7.89 4.68
N GLY A 39 -10.95 -7.99 4.77
CA GLY A 39 -11.87 -6.90 4.43
C GLY A 39 -12.33 -6.89 2.96
N ASN A 40 -12.28 -8.03 2.26
CA ASN A 40 -12.68 -8.19 0.85
C ASN A 40 -11.91 -7.31 -0.14
N TYR A 41 -10.68 -6.93 0.20
CA TYR A 41 -9.80 -6.21 -0.70
C TYR A 41 -9.06 -7.18 -1.62
N LYS A 42 -9.37 -7.09 -2.92
CA LYS A 42 -8.73 -7.88 -3.98
C LYS A 42 -7.27 -7.47 -4.17
N ALA A 43 -6.43 -8.42 -4.57
CA ALA A 43 -5.07 -8.13 -4.98
C ALA A 43 -5.09 -7.27 -6.26
N PRO A 44 -4.30 -6.18 -6.34
CA PRO A 44 -4.20 -5.41 -7.55
C PRO A 44 -3.52 -6.22 -8.66
N GLU A 45 -3.85 -5.95 -9.91
CA GLU A 45 -3.25 -6.62 -11.08
C GLU A 45 -1.72 -6.45 -11.10
N THR A 46 -1.23 -5.31 -10.62
CA THR A 46 0.20 -5.05 -10.46
C THR A 46 0.87 -5.98 -9.46
N ALA A 47 0.15 -6.58 -8.50
CA ALA A 47 0.73 -7.58 -7.60
C ALA A 47 0.89 -8.95 -8.28
N ILE A 48 -0.06 -9.30 -9.15
CA ILE A 48 -0.13 -10.58 -9.86
C ILE A 48 0.90 -10.63 -10.99
N ASN A 49 0.97 -9.57 -11.80
CA ASN A 49 1.78 -9.55 -13.02
C ASN A 49 3.23 -9.09 -12.79
N ALA A 50 3.52 -8.38 -11.68
CA ALA A 50 4.87 -7.83 -11.47
C ALA A 50 5.84 -8.84 -10.85
N THR A 51 7.14 -8.61 -11.08
CA THR A 51 8.26 -9.48 -10.65
C THR A 51 9.02 -8.94 -9.43
N TYR A 52 8.36 -8.20 -8.53
CA TYR A 52 9.02 -7.72 -7.30
C TYR A 52 8.98 -8.76 -6.17
N TYR A 53 9.94 -8.66 -5.24
CA TYR A 53 10.00 -9.47 -4.02
C TYR A 53 9.99 -8.59 -2.77
N ASP A 54 8.95 -8.75 -1.94
CA ASP A 54 8.85 -8.08 -0.64
C ASP A 54 8.16 -8.99 0.38
N ARG A 55 8.87 -9.34 1.46
CA ARG A 55 8.32 -10.18 2.55
C ARG A 55 7.25 -9.45 3.36
N LYS A 56 7.29 -8.11 3.37
CA LYS A 56 6.37 -7.25 4.15
C LYS A 56 5.09 -6.90 3.40
N CYS A 57 5.00 -7.27 2.13
CA CYS A 57 3.82 -7.02 1.30
C CYS A 57 2.60 -7.80 1.85
N PRO A 58 1.41 -7.15 1.95
CA PRO A 58 0.19 -7.82 2.39
C PRO A 58 -0.38 -8.82 1.37
N PHE A 59 -0.06 -8.70 0.07
CA PHE A 59 -0.56 -9.61 -0.98
C PHE A 59 0.39 -10.78 -1.29
N THR A 60 1.62 -10.49 -1.70
CA THR A 60 2.60 -11.52 -2.13
C THR A 60 3.54 -11.99 -1.03
N GLY A 61 3.39 -11.44 0.18
CA GLY A 61 4.26 -11.69 1.33
C GLY A 61 3.58 -12.46 2.46
N GLU A 62 4.32 -12.63 3.54
CA GLU A 62 3.89 -13.42 4.71
C GLU A 62 3.01 -12.63 5.68
N VAL A 63 2.88 -11.32 5.49
CA VAL A 63 2.19 -10.44 6.44
C VAL A 63 0.68 -10.57 6.28
N ASN A 64 -0.02 -10.90 7.35
CA ASN A 64 -1.48 -10.90 7.39
C ASN A 64 -2.00 -9.60 8.02
N VAL A 65 -3.04 -9.05 7.41
CA VAL A 65 -3.77 -7.90 7.94
C VAL A 65 -4.78 -8.39 8.97
N ARG A 66 -4.81 -7.75 10.13
CA ARG A 66 -5.73 -8.06 11.23
C ARG A 66 -6.02 -6.79 12.04
N GLY A 67 -7.19 -6.71 12.66
CA GLY A 67 -7.57 -5.57 13.48
C GLY A 67 -8.22 -4.46 12.66
N ARG A 68 -7.87 -3.21 12.93
CA ARG A 68 -8.59 -2.05 12.37
C ARG A 68 -8.13 -1.75 10.94
N ILE A 69 -9.10 -1.41 10.10
CA ILE A 69 -8.88 -0.84 8.76
C ILE A 69 -9.27 0.62 8.84
N PHE A 70 -8.38 1.50 8.40
CA PHE A 70 -8.58 2.95 8.45
C PHE A 70 -8.19 3.59 7.12
N LYS A 71 -8.82 4.73 6.84
CA LYS A 71 -8.49 5.58 5.69
C LYS A 71 -7.73 6.81 6.14
N GLY A 72 -6.80 7.27 5.33
CA GLY A 72 -6.08 8.51 5.61
C GLY A 72 -5.39 9.06 4.37
N LYS A 73 -4.95 10.32 4.45
CA LYS A 73 -4.29 11.02 3.34
C LYS A 73 -2.78 10.87 3.39
N VAL A 74 -2.15 10.67 2.23
CA VAL A 74 -0.69 10.57 2.12
C VAL A 74 -0.07 11.95 2.22
N ILE A 75 0.79 12.19 3.22
CA ILE A 75 1.53 13.46 3.38
C ILE A 75 2.95 13.37 2.83
N LYS A 76 3.65 12.28 3.12
CA LYS A 76 5.08 12.14 2.77
C LYS A 76 5.32 10.79 2.13
N MET A 77 6.04 10.82 1.01
CA MET A 77 6.54 9.65 0.27
C MET A 77 8.03 9.83 -0.05
N LYS A 78 8.84 10.17 0.97
CA LYS A 78 10.29 10.40 0.80
C LYS A 78 11.14 9.16 1.05
N ALA A 79 10.66 8.24 1.87
CA ALA A 79 11.38 7.03 2.24
C ALA A 79 10.91 5.85 1.40
N GLU A 80 11.83 4.98 1.02
CA GLU A 80 11.50 3.77 0.27
C GLU A 80 10.53 2.88 1.05
N LYS A 81 9.51 2.34 0.35
CA LYS A 81 8.50 1.41 0.90
C LYS A 81 7.82 1.93 2.18
N THR A 82 7.79 3.24 2.38
CA THR A 82 7.23 3.88 3.56
C THR A 82 6.49 5.14 3.20
N ILE A 83 5.26 5.25 3.65
CA ILE A 83 4.49 6.49 3.55
C ILE A 83 4.05 6.96 4.92
N VAL A 84 3.94 8.27 5.06
CA VAL A 84 3.34 8.89 6.26
C VAL A 84 1.90 9.24 5.91
N VAL A 85 0.97 8.55 6.55
CA VAL A 85 -0.47 8.75 6.40
C VAL A 85 -0.96 9.61 7.55
N ARG A 86 -1.81 10.59 7.25
CA ARG A 86 -2.50 11.41 8.24
C ARG A 86 -3.96 11.04 8.31
N ILE A 87 -4.43 10.89 9.54
CA ILE A 87 -5.84 10.71 9.86
C ILE A 87 -6.28 12.00 10.53
N ASP A 88 -7.27 12.66 9.95
CA ASP A 88 -7.94 13.81 10.53
C ASP A 88 -9.24 13.35 11.20
N TYR A 89 -9.47 13.78 12.44
CA TYR A 89 -10.68 13.45 13.18
C TYR A 89 -11.12 14.63 14.05
N LEU A 90 -12.40 14.66 14.38
CA LEU A 90 -13.00 15.68 15.25
C LEU A 90 -13.07 15.11 16.68
N HIS A 91 -12.54 15.86 17.63
CA HIS A 91 -12.66 15.57 19.06
C HIS A 91 -13.77 16.43 19.66
N TYR A 92 -14.73 15.84 20.35
CA TYR A 92 -15.81 16.56 21.01
C TYR A 92 -15.42 16.95 22.43
N ASP A 93 -15.53 18.24 22.77
CA ASP A 93 -15.28 18.74 24.12
C ASP A 93 -16.61 18.94 24.85
N SER A 94 -16.92 18.04 25.80
CA SER A 94 -18.21 17.97 26.49
C SER A 94 -18.57 19.24 27.26
N LYS A 95 -17.58 19.91 27.86
CA LYS A 95 -17.77 21.17 28.60
C LYS A 95 -18.26 22.31 27.71
N TYR A 96 -17.70 22.45 26.52
CA TYR A 96 -17.98 23.57 25.61
C TYR A 96 -18.98 23.21 24.50
N LYS A 97 -19.38 21.94 24.40
CA LYS A 97 -20.26 21.40 23.35
C LYS A 97 -19.77 21.75 21.93
N ARG A 98 -18.45 21.75 21.72
CA ARG A 98 -17.78 22.12 20.46
C ARG A 98 -16.83 21.01 20.00
N PHE A 99 -16.48 21.01 18.71
CA PHE A 99 -15.53 20.07 18.13
C PHE A 99 -14.18 20.73 17.84
N ALA A 100 -13.09 20.08 18.26
CA ALA A 100 -11.72 20.43 17.91
C ALA A 100 -11.21 19.54 16.78
N ARG A 101 -10.56 20.14 15.77
CA ARG A 101 -9.88 19.39 14.71
C ARG A 101 -8.55 18.85 15.22
N ARG A 102 -8.38 17.53 15.23
CA ARG A 102 -7.12 16.85 15.60
C ARG A 102 -6.63 15.98 14.47
N ASN A 103 -5.34 15.64 14.51
CA ASN A 103 -4.72 14.76 13.56
C ASN A 103 -3.73 13.79 14.21
N SER A 104 -3.57 12.63 13.59
CA SER A 104 -2.51 11.67 13.91
C SER A 104 -1.73 11.32 12.65
N LYS A 105 -0.44 11.02 12.81
CA LYS A 105 0.46 10.60 11.72
C LYS A 105 0.92 9.18 11.98
N ILE A 106 0.78 8.31 10.98
CA ILE A 106 1.12 6.90 11.07
C ILE A 106 2.08 6.55 9.93
N ASN A 107 3.14 5.83 10.25
CA ASN A 107 4.06 5.29 9.26
C ASN A 107 3.53 3.95 8.75
N VAL A 108 3.22 3.89 7.47
CA VAL A 108 2.61 2.73 6.83
C VAL A 108 3.58 2.12 5.84
N HIS A 109 3.62 0.78 5.78
CA HIS A 109 4.37 0.04 4.76
C HIS A 109 3.68 0.16 3.40
N LEU A 110 4.41 0.67 2.41
CA LEU A 110 3.95 0.74 1.03
C LEU A 110 4.56 -0.44 0.25
N SER A 111 3.70 -1.33 -0.22
CA SER A 111 4.11 -2.44 -1.06
C SER A 111 4.53 -1.95 -2.45
N PRO A 112 5.53 -2.58 -3.11
CA PRO A 112 5.92 -2.23 -4.47
C PRO A 112 4.77 -2.29 -5.50
N CYS A 113 3.68 -3.03 -5.25
CA CYS A 113 2.52 -3.07 -6.15
C CYS A 113 1.92 -1.68 -6.42
N PHE A 114 2.05 -0.77 -5.45
CA PHE A 114 1.44 0.55 -5.48
C PHE A 114 2.41 1.65 -5.93
N LEU A 115 3.63 1.30 -6.34
CA LEU A 115 4.59 2.26 -6.86
C LEU A 115 4.09 2.84 -8.19
N GLY A 116 4.04 4.17 -8.29
CA GLY A 116 3.50 4.90 -9.44
C GLY A 116 1.97 5.01 -9.46
N LEU A 117 1.26 4.32 -8.56
CA LEU A 117 -0.20 4.48 -8.37
C LEU A 117 -0.53 5.46 -7.25
N VAL A 118 0.30 5.51 -6.22
CA VAL A 118 0.14 6.39 -5.05
C VAL A 118 0.95 7.65 -5.25
N ASN A 119 0.29 8.79 -5.13
CA ASN A 119 0.87 10.12 -5.13
C ASN A 119 0.63 10.84 -3.79
N LEU A 120 1.27 12.01 -3.64
CA LEU A 120 1.04 12.88 -2.48
C LEU A 120 -0.40 13.42 -2.53
N GLY A 121 -1.11 13.35 -1.40
CA GLY A 121 -2.50 13.83 -1.30
C GLY A 121 -3.57 12.77 -1.57
N ASP A 122 -3.21 11.61 -2.11
CA ASP A 122 -4.15 10.51 -2.30
C ASP A 122 -4.69 9.98 -0.97
N THR A 123 -5.89 9.39 -1.03
CA THR A 123 -6.50 8.71 0.12
C THR A 123 -6.15 7.24 0.03
N VAL A 124 -5.52 6.70 1.09
CA VAL A 124 -5.11 5.30 1.14
C VAL A 124 -5.90 4.56 2.22
N VAL A 125 -6.29 3.34 1.89
CA VAL A 125 -6.86 2.40 2.84
C VAL A 125 -5.73 1.55 3.41
N CYS A 126 -5.56 1.63 4.72
CA CYS A 126 -4.53 0.93 5.45
C CYS A 126 -5.18 -0.08 6.40
N GLY A 127 -4.53 -1.22 6.60
CA GLY A 127 -4.91 -2.17 7.63
C GLY A 127 -3.79 -2.40 8.63
N GLU A 128 -4.17 -2.63 9.87
CA GLU A 128 -3.28 -3.05 10.94
C GLU A 128 -2.70 -4.44 10.66
N THR A 129 -1.45 -4.65 11.10
CA THR A 129 -0.67 -5.86 10.88
C THR A 129 0.13 -6.17 12.15
N LYS A 130 0.87 -7.29 12.16
CA LYS A 130 1.94 -7.46 13.15
C LYS A 130 2.97 -6.33 13.01
N PRO A 131 3.69 -5.94 14.08
CA PRO A 131 4.78 -4.97 13.97
C PRO A 131 5.79 -5.37 12.89
N LEU A 132 6.04 -4.49 11.92
CA LEU A 132 6.97 -4.66 10.80
C LEU A 132 8.32 -3.97 11.03
N SER A 133 8.32 -2.96 11.90
CA SER A 133 9.46 -2.16 12.35
C SER A 133 9.07 -1.43 13.64
N LYS A 134 9.99 -0.66 14.23
CA LYS A 134 9.76 0.12 15.45
C LYS A 134 8.52 1.02 15.38
N THR A 135 8.26 1.62 14.21
CA THR A 135 7.15 2.57 14.01
C THR A 135 6.12 2.12 12.99
N LYS A 136 6.33 0.97 12.32
CA LYS A 136 5.44 0.46 11.28
C LYS A 136 4.67 -0.74 11.81
N SER A 137 3.36 -0.56 11.99
CA SER A 137 2.42 -1.63 12.38
C SER A 137 1.26 -1.77 11.39
N SER A 138 1.25 -1.01 10.30
CA SER A 138 0.18 -1.02 9.29
C SER A 138 0.74 -1.11 7.88
N ALA A 139 -0.05 -1.65 6.95
CA ALA A 139 0.27 -1.74 5.53
C ALA A 139 -0.86 -1.18 4.66
N VAL A 140 -0.51 -0.68 3.47
CA VAL A 140 -1.47 -0.21 2.46
C VAL A 140 -2.14 -1.40 1.78
N ILE A 141 -3.46 -1.34 1.64
CA ILE A 141 -4.29 -2.40 1.04
C ILE A 141 -5.06 -1.86 -0.15
N GLY A 142 -5.54 -0.61 -0.08
CA GLY A 142 -6.29 0.03 -1.15
C GLY A 142 -5.83 1.45 -1.37
N VAL A 143 -6.01 1.94 -2.59
CA VAL A 143 -5.69 3.31 -2.97
C VAL A 143 -6.91 3.91 -3.64
N GLU A 144 -7.33 5.07 -3.15
CA GLU A 144 -8.38 5.91 -3.73
C GLU A 144 -7.68 7.17 -4.25
N LYS A 145 -7.69 7.35 -5.58
CA LYS A 145 -7.08 8.52 -6.22
C LYS A 145 -7.81 9.78 -5.75
N ALA A 146 -7.06 10.84 -5.47
CA ALA A 146 -7.67 12.12 -5.17
C ALA A 146 -8.47 12.63 -6.38
N GLU A 147 -9.63 13.23 -6.12
CA GLU A 147 -10.41 13.91 -7.16
C GLU A 147 -9.75 15.25 -7.53
N ASP A 148 -9.50 15.45 -8.83
CA ASP A 148 -8.96 16.70 -9.37
C ASP A 148 -10.01 17.82 -9.36
N THR A 149 -10.34 18.32 -8.17
CA THR A 149 -11.35 19.39 -7.97
C THR A 149 -10.96 20.75 -8.56
N LYS A 150 -9.77 20.86 -9.18
CA LYS A 150 -9.23 22.10 -9.79
C LYS A 150 -8.92 21.98 -11.28
N SER A 151 -9.50 21.05 -12.02
CA SER A 151 -9.45 21.15 -13.49
C SER A 151 -10.42 22.24 -13.94
N ILE A 152 -9.91 23.42 -14.31
CA ILE A 152 -10.63 24.30 -15.24
C ILE A 152 -10.95 23.41 -16.45
N LYS A 153 -12.24 23.17 -16.75
CA LYS A 153 -12.64 22.49 -17.99
C LYS A 153 -12.17 23.38 -19.14
N VAL A 154 -10.97 23.12 -19.66
CA VAL A 154 -10.47 23.80 -20.86
C VAL A 154 -11.48 23.46 -21.95
N PHE A 155 -12.19 24.47 -22.43
CA PHE A 155 -13.11 24.36 -23.55
C PHE A 155 -12.31 23.89 -24.76
N ARG A 156 -12.37 22.59 -25.06
CA ARG A 156 -11.78 22.04 -26.29
C ARG A 156 -12.65 22.54 -27.43
N LYS A 157 -12.14 23.50 -28.21
CA LYS A 157 -12.80 23.93 -29.46
C LYS A 157 -12.93 22.71 -30.40
N PRO A 158 -14.02 22.64 -31.19
CA PRO A 158 -14.31 21.52 -32.08
C PRO A 158 -13.23 21.31 -33.14
#